data_AF-A0A971H126-F1
#
_entry.id   AF-A0A971H126-F1
#
_cell.length_a   1.000
_cell.length_b   1.000
_cell.length_c   1.000
_cell.angle_alpha   90.00
_cell.angle_beta   90.00
_cell.angle_gamma   90.00
#
_symmetry.space_group_name_H-M   'P 1'
#
loop_
_entity.id
_entity.type
_entity.pdbx_description
1 polymer ?
#
loop_
_entity_poly.entity_id
_entity_poly.type
_entity_poly.pdbx_seq_one_letter_code
_entity_poly.pdbx_strand_id
1 'polypeptide(L)'
;KKTGSIAALPVWKSFVSYAVKELKLPTTFTLPPDAGVESVRVCKKTGFIASTSCPATTILLPMGQAPTAMCPWHGGSVAAARLDTNAPQLLLAPIDDEMSGKKYGLRMPPGVEDAGAESILTPKEEIQTKIKKTIPLELTKVPDKDPNPYEKKSKNEEKEMEDKYQELLRKYKIID
;
A
#
# COMPACT_ATOMS: atom_id res chain seq x y z
N LYS A 1 5.79 9.43 -25.95
CA LYS A 1 5.08 10.12 -24.84
C LYS A 1 6.05 10.23 -23.67
N LYS A 2 6.38 11.44 -23.19
CA LYS A 2 7.19 11.60 -21.96
C LYS A 2 6.27 11.25 -20.77
N THR A 3 6.75 10.41 -19.86
CA THR A 3 5.96 9.98 -18.69
C THR A 3 5.73 11.17 -17.74
N GLY A 4 4.65 11.14 -16.96
CA GLY A 4 4.34 12.20 -15.99
C GLY A 4 5.49 12.47 -15.01
N SER A 5 6.27 11.44 -14.65
CA SER A 5 7.45 11.58 -13.79
C SER A 5 8.56 12.42 -14.42
N ILE A 6 8.87 12.22 -15.71
CA ILE A 6 9.95 12.96 -16.39
C ILE A 6 9.59 14.45 -16.55
N ALA A 7 8.32 14.76 -16.80
CA ALA A 7 7.86 16.12 -16.97
C ALA A 7 7.66 16.87 -15.64
N ALA A 8 7.08 16.22 -14.62
CA ALA A 8 6.71 16.88 -13.36
C ALA A 8 7.86 17.01 -12.36
N LEU A 9 8.79 16.04 -12.32
CA LEU A 9 9.89 16.03 -11.35
C LEU A 9 10.75 17.31 -11.35
N PRO A 10 11.17 17.89 -12.50
CA PRO A 10 11.97 19.11 -12.50
C PRO A 10 11.20 20.32 -11.96
N VAL A 11 9.90 20.43 -12.28
CA VAL A 11 9.02 21.50 -11.79
C VAL A 11 8.78 21.38 -10.29
N TRP A 12 8.53 20.17 -9.81
CA TRP A 12 8.36 19.92 -8.38
C TRP A 12 9.64 20.21 -7.59
N LYS A 13 10.80 19.77 -8.11
CA LYS A 13 12.09 20.02 -7.48
C LYS A 13 12.36 21.51 -7.34
N SER A 14 12.11 22.33 -8.37
CA SER A 14 12.35 23.77 -8.30
C SER A 14 11.45 24.44 -7.27
N PHE A 15 10.17 24.08 -7.24
CA PHE A 15 9.20 24.58 -6.28
C PHE A 15 9.57 24.25 -4.82
N VAL A 16 9.79 22.96 -4.51
CA VAL A 16 10.13 22.53 -3.14
C VAL A 16 11.48 23.09 -2.71
N SER A 17 12.47 23.15 -3.60
CA SER A 17 13.78 23.73 -3.27
C SER A 17 13.70 25.22 -2.96
N TYR A 18 12.83 25.95 -3.66
CA TYR A 18 12.55 27.36 -3.35
C TYR A 18 11.84 27.49 -2.00
N ALA A 19 10.76 26.72 -1.78
CA ALA A 19 9.99 26.74 -0.53
C ALA A 19 10.85 26.42 0.70
N VAL A 20 11.68 25.38 0.65
CA VAL A 20 12.57 25.00 1.77
C VAL A 20 13.55 26.11 2.14
N LYS A 21 14.07 26.85 1.14
CA LYS A 21 14.99 27.97 1.36
C LYS A 21 14.28 29.17 2.00
N GLU A 22 13.15 29.58 1.46
CA GLU A 22 12.40 30.74 1.95
C GLU A 22 11.83 30.51 3.36
N LEU A 23 11.30 29.31 3.60
CA LEU A 23 10.68 28.94 4.88
C LEU A 23 11.69 28.48 5.95
N LYS A 24 12.98 28.40 5.61
CA LYS A 24 14.07 27.97 6.52
C LYS A 24 13.74 26.68 7.28
N LEU A 25 13.18 25.70 6.56
CA LEU A 25 12.74 24.44 7.16
C LEU A 25 13.94 23.63 7.67
N PRO A 26 13.77 22.84 8.75
CA PRO A 26 14.82 21.97 9.24
C PRO A 26 15.23 20.94 8.18
N THR A 27 16.53 20.71 8.06
CA THR A 27 17.11 19.75 7.10
C THR A 27 17.04 18.31 7.59
N THR A 28 16.74 18.11 8.87
CA THR A 28 16.63 16.80 9.49
C THR A 28 15.26 16.64 10.12
N PHE A 29 14.69 15.47 9.94
CA PHE A 29 13.47 15.07 10.63
C PHE A 29 13.87 14.43 11.96
N THR A 30 13.44 15.03 13.06
CA THR A 30 13.60 14.47 14.41
C THR A 30 12.35 13.73 14.82
N LEU A 31 12.50 12.47 15.26
CA LEU A 31 11.39 11.70 15.79
C LEU A 31 10.95 12.31 17.13
N PRO A 32 9.65 12.63 17.29
CA PRO A 32 9.15 13.10 18.56
C PRO A 32 9.13 11.93 19.58
N PRO A 33 9.35 12.19 20.88
CA PRO A 33 9.50 11.14 21.89
C PRO A 33 8.22 10.31 22.12
N ASP A 34 7.07 10.87 21.76
CA ASP A 34 5.73 10.27 21.83
C ASP A 34 5.30 9.61 20.52
N ALA A 35 6.21 9.42 19.56
CA ALA A 35 5.90 8.81 18.26
C ALA A 35 5.42 7.35 18.34
N GLY A 36 5.49 6.69 19.50
CA GLY A 36 5.04 5.31 19.68
C GLY A 36 5.83 4.30 18.85
N VAL A 37 7.08 4.64 18.49
CA VAL A 37 7.98 3.78 17.72
C VAL A 37 9.25 3.46 18.50
N GLU A 38 9.80 2.28 18.26
CA GLU A 38 11.07 1.82 18.78
C GLU A 38 12.07 1.58 17.66
N SER A 39 13.35 1.89 17.91
CA SER A 39 14.45 1.61 16.99
C SER A 39 14.99 0.21 17.22
N VAL A 40 14.87 -0.65 16.23
CA VAL A 40 15.24 -2.07 16.35
C VAL A 40 16.26 -2.45 15.29
N ARG A 41 17.29 -3.19 15.70
CA ARG A 41 18.33 -3.70 14.81
C ARG A 41 17.91 -5.06 14.26
N VAL A 42 17.55 -5.10 12.98
CA VAL A 42 17.02 -6.29 12.30
C VAL A 42 17.97 -6.82 11.24
N CYS A 43 17.87 -8.10 10.92
CA CYS A 43 18.60 -8.72 9.82
C CYS A 43 17.98 -8.30 8.48
N LYS A 44 18.80 -7.78 7.55
CA LYS A 44 18.32 -7.35 6.22
C LYS A 44 17.67 -8.46 5.40
N LYS A 45 18.04 -9.72 5.66
CA LYS A 45 17.55 -10.87 4.90
C LYS A 45 16.26 -11.45 5.46
N THR A 46 16.14 -11.52 6.79
CA THR A 46 15.07 -12.27 7.44
C THR A 46 14.07 -11.39 8.19
N GLY A 47 14.40 -10.14 8.49
CA GLY A 47 13.54 -9.23 9.25
C GLY A 47 13.52 -9.46 10.78
N PHE A 48 14.06 -10.57 11.27
CA PHE A 48 14.19 -10.87 12.70
C PHE A 48 15.30 -10.02 13.37
N ILE A 49 15.36 -10.03 14.70
CA ILE A 49 16.43 -9.35 15.46
C ILE A 49 17.81 -9.83 15.00
N ALA A 50 18.68 -8.87 14.67
CA ALA A 50 20.01 -9.18 14.15
C ALA A 50 20.91 -9.78 15.23
N SER A 51 21.50 -10.93 14.95
CA SER A 51 22.66 -11.45 15.70
C SER A 51 23.95 -10.73 15.30
N THR A 52 25.05 -11.02 15.99
CA THR A 52 26.38 -10.42 15.73
C THR A 52 26.91 -10.68 14.33
N SER A 53 26.57 -11.81 13.71
CA SER A 53 26.97 -12.20 12.36
C SER A 53 25.96 -11.78 11.27
N CYS A 54 24.86 -11.11 11.62
CA CYS A 54 23.89 -10.65 10.62
C CYS A 54 24.36 -9.43 9.83
N PRO A 55 24.05 -9.35 8.53
CA PRO A 55 23.97 -8.07 7.85
C PRO A 55 22.78 -7.29 8.42
N ALA A 56 23.06 -6.39 9.35
CA ALA A 56 22.05 -5.70 10.13
C ALA A 56 21.66 -4.34 9.54
N THR A 57 20.44 -3.89 9.83
CA THR A 57 19.95 -2.53 9.59
C THR A 57 19.08 -2.10 10.75
N THR A 58 19.04 -0.80 11.04
CA THR A 58 18.12 -0.25 12.04
C THR A 58 16.85 0.20 11.35
N ILE A 59 15.70 -0.23 11.86
CA ILE A 59 14.38 0.22 11.42
C ILE A 59 13.58 0.74 12.60
N LEU A 60 12.56 1.52 12.31
CA LEU A 60 11.58 1.97 13.29
C LEU A 60 10.35 1.10 13.16
N LEU A 61 9.91 0.52 14.27
CA LEU A 61 8.70 -0.29 14.37
C LEU A 61 7.78 0.31 15.42
N PRO A 62 6.45 0.13 15.30
CA PRO A 62 5.55 0.45 16.41
C PRO A 62 5.97 -0.31 17.67
N MET A 63 5.88 0.35 18.82
CA MET A 63 6.28 -0.26 20.10
C MET A 63 5.59 -1.61 20.31
N GLY A 64 6.38 -2.64 20.60
CA GLY A 64 5.86 -3.98 20.90
C GLY A 64 5.47 -4.80 19.67
N GLN A 65 5.69 -4.28 18.46
CA GLN A 65 5.55 -5.04 17.21
C GLN A 65 6.89 -5.60 16.70
N ALA A 66 7.99 -5.32 17.37
CA ALA A 66 9.26 -5.95 17.03
C ALA A 66 9.20 -7.48 17.20
N PRO A 67 9.87 -8.24 16.30
CA PRO A 67 10.12 -9.64 16.54
C PRO A 67 10.91 -9.81 17.84
N THR A 68 10.59 -10.84 18.60
CA THR A 68 11.31 -11.19 19.83
C THR A 68 12.43 -12.21 19.55
N ALA A 69 12.30 -12.99 18.47
CA ALA A 69 13.26 -14.00 18.10
C ALA A 69 14.48 -13.40 17.36
N MET A 70 15.64 -13.99 17.64
CA MET A 70 16.87 -13.70 16.90
C MET A 70 16.85 -14.37 15.52
N CYS A 71 17.53 -13.76 14.56
CA CYS A 71 17.60 -14.21 13.18
C CYS A 71 18.06 -15.69 13.07
N PRO A 72 17.21 -16.60 12.57
CA PRO A 72 17.53 -18.02 12.53
C PRO A 72 18.66 -18.38 11.57
N TRP A 73 18.94 -17.52 10.57
CA TRP A 73 19.97 -17.80 9.55
C TRP A 73 21.40 -17.49 9.99
N HIS A 74 21.59 -16.74 11.08
CA HIS A 74 22.90 -16.25 11.48
C HIS A 74 23.12 -16.44 13.00
N GLY A 75 22.66 -17.56 13.56
CA GLY A 75 22.92 -17.91 14.97
C GLY A 75 21.73 -17.74 15.91
N GLY A 76 20.54 -17.44 15.40
CA GLY A 76 19.28 -17.61 16.13
C GLY A 76 18.72 -19.03 16.00
N SER A 77 17.60 -19.29 16.69
CA SER A 77 16.90 -20.58 16.64
C SER A 77 15.70 -20.54 15.69
N VAL A 78 15.60 -21.53 14.81
CA VAL A 78 14.43 -21.72 13.93
C VAL A 78 13.16 -21.98 14.74
N ALA A 79 13.27 -22.69 15.86
CA ALA A 79 12.13 -22.96 16.74
C ALA A 79 11.60 -21.67 17.39
N ALA A 80 12.51 -20.82 17.89
CA ALA A 80 12.13 -19.53 18.45
C ALA A 80 11.48 -18.62 17.39
N ALA A 81 12.05 -18.59 16.18
CA ALA A 81 11.51 -17.82 15.06
C ALA A 81 10.09 -18.24 14.64
N ARG A 82 9.74 -19.53 14.79
CA ARG A 82 8.38 -20.04 14.49
C ARG A 82 7.37 -19.75 15.58
N LEU A 83 7.81 -19.66 16.83
CA LEU A 83 6.96 -19.38 17.98
C LEU A 83 6.74 -17.87 18.20
N ASP A 84 7.50 -17.03 17.50
CA ASP A 84 7.40 -15.58 17.58
C ASP A 84 6.09 -15.10 16.94
N THR A 85 5.23 -14.49 17.74
CA THR A 85 3.94 -13.93 17.29
C THR A 85 4.13 -12.74 16.35
N ASN A 86 5.25 -12.02 16.51
CA ASN A 86 5.61 -10.85 15.71
C ASN A 86 6.63 -11.22 14.61
N ALA A 87 6.69 -12.49 14.21
CA ALA A 87 7.57 -12.92 13.16
C ALA A 87 7.30 -12.15 11.84
N PRO A 88 8.35 -11.74 11.12
CA PRO A 88 8.20 -11.12 9.79
C PRO A 88 7.51 -12.09 8.84
N GLN A 89 6.46 -11.60 8.17
CA GLN A 89 5.64 -12.39 7.25
C GLN A 89 5.93 -12.02 5.80
N LEU A 90 6.02 -13.03 4.93
CA LEU A 90 6.04 -12.85 3.49
C LEU A 90 4.60 -12.89 2.98
N LEU A 91 4.05 -11.72 2.68
CA LEU A 91 2.74 -11.60 2.04
C LEU A 91 2.93 -11.75 0.53
N LEU A 92 2.58 -12.92 0.00
CA LEU A 92 2.59 -13.16 -1.44
C LEU A 92 1.37 -12.51 -2.09
N ALA A 93 1.54 -11.97 -3.30
CA ALA A 93 0.41 -11.55 -4.09
C ALA A 93 -0.46 -12.78 -4.44
N PRO A 94 -1.78 -12.61 -4.67
CA PRO A 94 -2.65 -13.74 -5.03
C PRO A 94 -2.24 -14.50 -6.29
N ILE A 95 -1.42 -13.92 -7.17
CA ILE A 95 -0.90 -14.61 -8.36
C ILE A 95 0.30 -15.50 -8.00
N ASP A 96 1.07 -15.08 -6.99
CA ASP A 96 2.31 -15.72 -6.55
C ASP A 96 2.08 -16.75 -5.44
N ASP A 97 0.91 -16.71 -4.78
CA ASP A 97 0.47 -17.77 -3.90
C ASP A 97 0.27 -19.05 -4.73
N GLU A 98 1.06 -20.08 -4.44
CA GLU A 98 1.12 -21.34 -5.20
C GLU A 98 -0.26 -22.00 -5.34
N MET A 99 -1.11 -21.84 -4.33
CA MET A 99 -2.48 -22.36 -4.34
C MET A 99 -3.39 -21.54 -5.25
N SER A 100 -3.09 -20.25 -5.39
CA SER A 100 -3.85 -19.31 -6.19
C SER A 100 -3.39 -19.21 -7.65
N GLY A 101 -2.11 -19.43 -7.91
CA GLY A 101 -1.56 -19.61 -9.26
C GLY A 101 -2.14 -20.86 -9.95
N LYS A 102 -2.47 -21.92 -9.19
CA LYS A 102 -3.09 -23.15 -9.76
C LYS A 102 -4.55 -22.96 -10.19
N LYS A 103 -5.32 -22.04 -9.58
CA LYS A 103 -6.74 -21.78 -9.95
C LYS A 103 -6.90 -20.80 -11.12
N TYR A 104 -5.95 -19.89 -11.33
CA TYR A 104 -6.02 -18.87 -12.40
C TYR A 104 -4.88 -18.93 -13.42
N GLY A 105 -3.92 -19.83 -13.22
CA GLY A 105 -2.88 -20.12 -14.21
C GLY A 105 -3.50 -20.71 -15.46
N LEU A 106 -3.10 -20.20 -16.62
CA LEU A 106 -3.39 -20.82 -17.91
C LEU A 106 -2.95 -22.29 -17.84
N ARG A 107 -3.93 -23.20 -17.92
CA ARG A 107 -3.75 -24.64 -17.95
C ARG A 107 -2.80 -24.98 -19.11
N MET A 108 -1.54 -25.27 -18.80
CA MET A 108 -0.64 -25.91 -19.76
C MET A 108 -1.23 -27.28 -20.13
N PRO A 109 -1.10 -27.73 -21.39
CA PRO A 109 -1.68 -28.99 -21.86
C PRO A 109 -1.18 -30.18 -21.03
N PRO A 110 -2.03 -31.20 -20.81
CA PRO A 110 -1.68 -32.35 -19.98
C PRO A 110 -0.67 -33.23 -20.74
N GLY A 111 0.51 -33.47 -20.16
CA GLY A 111 1.51 -34.31 -20.79
C GLY A 111 2.91 -34.36 -20.16
N VAL A 112 3.09 -33.86 -18.94
CA VAL A 112 4.28 -34.15 -18.14
C VAL A 112 3.82 -34.49 -16.74
N GLU A 113 3.56 -35.78 -16.61
CA GLU A 113 3.36 -36.51 -15.37
C GLU A 113 4.68 -36.58 -14.61
N ASP A 114 4.71 -36.03 -13.39
CA ASP A 114 5.59 -36.54 -12.35
C ASP A 114 4.70 -37.18 -11.28
N ALA A 115 4.85 -38.50 -11.22
CA ALA A 115 4.16 -39.40 -10.33
C ALA A 115 4.65 -39.20 -8.88
N GLY A 116 3.70 -39.18 -7.95
CA GLY A 116 4.01 -39.20 -6.52
C GLY A 116 2.85 -38.74 -5.64
N ALA A 117 1.63 -39.23 -5.89
CA ALA A 117 0.50 -39.04 -5.00
C ALA A 117 0.13 -40.38 -4.36
N GLU A 118 0.50 -40.58 -3.09
CA GLU A 118 -0.30 -41.41 -2.19
C GLU A 118 -1.21 -40.49 -1.39
N SER A 119 -2.49 -40.55 -1.74
CA SER A 119 -3.61 -39.98 -1.01
C SER A 119 -3.80 -40.69 0.32
N ILE A 120 -4.26 -39.99 1.36
CA ILE A 120 -5.33 -40.49 2.23
C ILE A 120 -5.99 -39.34 3.02
N LEU A 121 -7.26 -39.15 2.68
CA LEU A 121 -8.43 -38.84 3.51
C LEU A 121 -8.55 -37.46 4.20
N THR A 122 -9.47 -36.66 3.64
CA THR A 122 -10.25 -35.65 4.35
C THR A 122 -11.10 -36.28 5.45
N PRO A 123 -11.36 -35.55 6.54
CA PRO A 123 -12.77 -35.24 6.81
C PRO A 123 -13.12 -33.76 6.61
N LYS A 124 -14.29 -33.59 6.00
CA LYS A 124 -15.04 -32.37 5.79
C LYS A 124 -15.45 -31.77 7.14
N GLU A 125 -15.02 -30.55 7.43
CA GLU A 125 -15.67 -29.72 8.44
C GLU A 125 -15.99 -28.35 7.83
N GLU A 126 -17.26 -28.21 7.41
CA GLU A 126 -17.86 -26.94 7.03
C GLU A 126 -17.93 -26.04 8.27
N ILE A 127 -16.90 -25.24 8.49
CA ILE A 127 -17.03 -24.10 9.40
C ILE A 127 -17.73 -23.00 8.60
N GLN A 128 -19.05 -23.00 8.69
CA GLN A 128 -19.86 -21.84 8.37
C GLN A 128 -19.43 -20.70 9.32
N THR A 129 -18.50 -19.84 8.89
CA THR A 129 -18.33 -18.54 9.52
C THR A 129 -19.57 -17.72 9.19
N LYS A 130 -20.59 -17.87 10.03
CA LYS A 130 -21.66 -16.89 10.23
C LYS A 130 -20.98 -15.54 10.42
N ILE A 131 -20.99 -14.72 9.38
CA ILE A 131 -20.62 -13.31 9.46
C ILE A 131 -21.61 -12.72 10.45
N LYS A 132 -21.18 -12.57 11.71
CA LYS A 132 -21.86 -11.67 12.64
C LYS A 132 -21.73 -10.29 12.02
N LYS A 133 -22.80 -9.81 11.39
CA LYS A 133 -23.01 -8.39 11.14
C LYS A 133 -22.69 -7.67 12.44
N THR A 134 -21.52 -7.04 12.48
CA THR A 134 -21.26 -6.02 13.49
C THR A 134 -22.26 -4.92 13.19
N ILE A 135 -23.18 -4.74 14.13
CA ILE A 135 -24.09 -3.62 14.19
C ILE A 135 -23.21 -2.36 14.11
N PRO A 136 -23.41 -1.46 13.13
CA PRO A 136 -22.67 -0.22 13.09
C PRO A 136 -23.02 0.56 14.37
N LEU A 137 -22.04 0.74 15.25
CA LEU A 137 -22.17 1.69 16.34
C LEU A 137 -22.39 3.07 15.70
N GLU A 138 -23.51 3.71 16.04
CA GLU A 138 -23.89 5.05 15.62
C GLU A 138 -22.69 6.01 15.72
N LEU A 139 -22.24 6.51 14.57
CA LEU A 139 -21.51 7.76 14.49
C LEU A 139 -22.48 8.88 14.89
N THR A 140 -22.49 9.24 16.16
CA THR A 140 -23.22 10.41 16.63
C THR A 140 -22.62 11.68 16.04
N LYS A 141 -23.47 12.35 15.24
CA LYS A 141 -23.42 13.74 14.72
C LYS A 141 -22.34 14.08 13.69
N VAL A 142 -22.70 13.87 12.43
CA VAL A 142 -22.20 14.64 11.28
C VAL A 142 -22.71 16.09 11.41
N PRO A 143 -21.88 17.13 11.31
CA PRO A 143 -22.35 18.51 11.14
C PRO A 143 -23.21 18.63 9.88
N ASP A 144 -24.28 19.44 9.96
CA ASP A 144 -25.32 19.55 8.94
C ASP A 144 -24.77 19.66 7.50
N LYS A 145 -25.43 18.93 6.60
CA LYS A 145 -25.20 19.01 5.15
C LYS A 145 -25.41 20.46 4.70
N ASP A 146 -24.34 21.12 4.29
CA ASP A 146 -24.44 22.28 3.41
C ASP A 146 -25.25 21.89 2.15
N PRO A 147 -26.21 22.71 1.71
CA PRO A 147 -26.89 22.46 0.44
C PRO A 147 -25.86 22.54 -0.70
N ASN A 148 -25.88 21.50 -1.54
CA ASN A 148 -25.07 21.33 -2.74
C ASN A 148 -24.77 22.67 -3.46
N PRO A 149 -23.50 23.09 -3.59
CA PRO A 149 -23.15 24.35 -4.27
C PRO A 149 -23.33 24.28 -5.80
N TYR A 150 -23.80 23.14 -6.33
CA TYR A 150 -23.92 22.89 -7.77
C TYR A 150 -25.33 23.07 -8.34
N GLU A 151 -26.35 23.37 -7.53
CA GLU A 151 -27.74 23.48 -8.03
C GLU A 151 -28.11 24.85 -8.62
N LYS A 152 -27.18 25.80 -8.69
CA LYS A 152 -27.45 27.14 -9.27
C LYS A 152 -26.36 27.63 -10.21
N LYS A 153 -25.89 26.81 -11.14
CA LYS A 153 -25.42 27.38 -12.41
C LYS A 153 -26.65 27.62 -13.26
N SER A 154 -27.03 28.89 -13.38
CA SER A 154 -28.16 29.25 -14.22
C SER A 154 -27.90 28.71 -15.63
N LYS A 155 -28.94 28.16 -16.28
CA LYS A 155 -28.91 27.59 -17.64
C LYS A 155 -28.30 28.53 -18.72
N ASN A 156 -28.06 29.80 -18.37
CA ASN A 156 -27.40 30.79 -19.20
C ASN A 156 -25.87 30.66 -19.22
N GLU A 157 -25.20 30.25 -18.14
CA GLU A 157 -23.73 30.18 -18.08
C GLU A 157 -23.16 29.14 -19.07
N GLU A 158 -23.88 28.04 -19.28
CA GLU A 158 -23.49 27.00 -20.24
C GLU A 158 -23.62 27.49 -21.69
N LYS A 159 -24.66 28.29 -21.99
CA LYS A 159 -24.84 28.88 -23.32
C LYS A 159 -23.79 29.95 -23.62
N GLU A 160 -23.50 30.81 -22.65
CA GLU A 160 -22.46 31.84 -22.79
C GLU A 160 -21.07 31.25 -23.00
N MET A 161 -20.79 30.07 -22.41
CA MET A 161 -19.56 29.33 -22.62
C MET A 161 -19.49 28.72 -24.03
N GLU A 162 -20.59 28.16 -24.53
CA GLU A 162 -20.68 27.59 -25.88
C GLU A 162 -20.55 28.66 -26.97
N ASP A 163 -21.19 29.82 -26.81
CA ASP A 163 -21.11 30.93 -27.76
C ASP A 163 -19.67 31.46 -27.87
N LYS A 164 -18.98 31.63 -26.73
CA LYS A 164 -17.55 32.01 -26.71
C LYS A 164 -16.66 30.95 -27.35
N TYR A 165 -16.98 29.67 -27.17
CA TYR A 165 -16.23 28.58 -27.79
C TYR A 165 -16.37 28.62 -29.31
N GLN A 166 -17.58 28.83 -29.84
CA GLN A 166 -17.84 28.97 -31.26
C GLN A 166 -17.14 30.19 -31.88
N GLU A 167 -17.12 31.33 -31.19
CA GLU A 167 -16.38 32.52 -31.62
C GLU A 167 -14.88 32.27 -31.74
N LEU A 168 -14.28 31.55 -30.77
CA LEU A 168 -12.87 31.20 -30.81
C LEU A 168 -12.56 30.27 -31.98
N LEU A 169 -13.42 29.29 -32.26
CA LEU A 169 -13.25 28.38 -33.38
C LEU A 169 -13.26 29.11 -34.74
N ARG A 170 -14.18 30.08 -34.92
CA ARG A 170 -14.18 30.95 -36.11
C ARG A 170 -12.95 31.85 -36.17
N LYS A 171 -12.55 32.45 -35.05
CA LYS A 171 -11.37 33.34 -34.96
C LYS A 171 -10.07 32.64 -35.38
N TYR A 172 -9.94 31.36 -35.03
CA TYR A 172 -8.77 30.55 -35.39
C TYR A 172 -8.94 29.75 -36.70
N LYS A 173 -10.03 29.97 -37.46
CA LYS A 173 -10.33 29.28 -38.73
C LYS A 173 -10.31 27.75 -38.60
N ILE A 174 -10.78 27.24 -37.47
CA ILE A 174 -10.90 25.79 -37.21
C ILE A 174 -12.19 25.25 -37.82
N ILE A 175 -13.18 26.13 -37.99
CA ILE A 175 -14.45 25.89 -38.66
C ILE A 175 -14.71 27.11 -39.55
N ASP A 176 -15.15 26.88 -40.79
CA ASP A 176 -15.47 27.93 -41.78
C ASP A 176 -16.73 28.73 -41.39
#